data_AF-A0A8H9GGH9-F1
#
_entry.id   AF-A0A8H9GGH9-F1
#
_cell.length_a   1.000
_cell.length_b   1.000
_cell.length_c   1.000
_cell.angle_alpha   90.00
_cell.angle_beta   90.00
_cell.angle_gamma   90.00
#
_symmetry.space_group_name_H-M   'P 1'
#
loop_
_entity.id
_entity.type
_entity.pdbx_description
1 polymer ?
#
loop_
_entity_poly.entity_id
_entity_poly.type
_entity_poly.pdbx_seq_one_letter_code
_entity_poly.pdbx_strand_id
1 'polypeptide(L)'
;MPPPTDPPDLPDDELGHLPGDLPGHLPGLVADEAAVQVEAAESELRRLGLEEIRVRHHGDLARLEAPHHDLASVAAEPLRGEVLRAVRSAGFRSVAVDLEAVPDPREV
;
A
#
# COMPACT_ATOMS: atom_id res chain seq x y z
N MET A 1 -62.93 46.24 11.16
CA MET A 1 -62.22 45.12 11.80
C MET A 1 -61.76 44.18 10.71
N PRO A 2 -60.49 44.18 10.30
CA PRO A 2 -59.95 43.07 9.54
C PRO A 2 -59.81 41.83 10.46
N PRO A 3 -60.15 40.63 9.99
CA PRO A 3 -59.88 39.37 10.69
C PRO A 3 -58.37 39.06 10.70
N PRO A 4 -57.89 38.22 11.63
CA PRO A 4 -56.47 37.94 11.81
C PRO A 4 -55.88 37.19 10.59
N THR A 5 -54.68 37.62 10.23
CA THR A 5 -53.72 36.96 9.35
C THR A 5 -53.36 35.59 9.91
N ASP A 6 -53.60 34.52 9.14
CA ASP A 6 -52.87 33.27 9.30
C ASP A 6 -51.79 33.21 8.19
N PRO A 7 -50.51 32.97 8.53
CA PRO A 7 -49.39 32.94 7.58
C PRO A 7 -49.50 31.84 6.49
N PRO A 8 -48.69 31.97 5.42
CA PRO A 8 -48.64 30.96 4.36
C PRO A 8 -48.08 29.63 4.89
N ASP A 9 -48.63 28.55 4.34
CA ASP A 9 -48.15 27.17 4.40
C ASP A 9 -46.62 27.13 4.28
N LEU A 10 -45.95 26.81 5.38
CA LEU A 10 -44.50 26.55 5.40
C LEU A 10 -44.29 25.17 4.77
N PRO A 11 -43.32 25.02 3.85
CA PRO A 11 -42.96 23.70 3.35
C PRO A 11 -42.33 22.87 4.47
N ASP A 12 -42.74 21.60 4.54
CA ASP A 12 -42.10 20.55 5.34
C ASP A 12 -40.64 20.37 4.91
N ASP A 13 -39.73 21.08 5.58
CA ASP A 13 -38.30 20.78 5.61
C ASP A 13 -37.89 20.44 7.05
N GLU A 14 -37.98 19.15 7.40
CA GLU A 14 -37.18 18.55 8.46
C GLU A 14 -36.61 17.20 7.98
N LEU A 15 -35.37 17.27 7.51
CA LEU A 15 -34.25 16.41 7.89
C LEU A 15 -34.44 14.88 7.86
N GLY A 16 -33.83 14.27 6.84
CA GLY A 16 -32.83 13.24 7.09
C GLY A 16 -33.27 11.78 6.96
N HIS A 17 -33.58 11.32 5.76
CA HIS A 17 -33.42 9.89 5.44
C HIS A 17 -32.82 9.69 4.06
N LEU A 18 -31.47 9.69 4.04
CA LEU A 18 -30.54 9.15 3.06
C LEU A 18 -31.12 8.77 1.67
N PRO A 19 -30.81 9.51 0.59
CA PRO A 19 -30.78 8.88 -0.71
C PRO A 19 -29.58 7.92 -0.72
N GLY A 20 -29.88 6.61 -0.72
CA GLY A 20 -28.90 5.53 -0.94
C GLY A 20 -28.38 5.52 -2.37
N ASP A 21 -27.84 6.64 -2.84
CA ASP A 21 -27.03 6.73 -4.05
C ASP A 21 -25.55 6.69 -3.63
N LEU A 22 -25.17 5.58 -2.99
CA LEU A 22 -23.78 5.16 -3.03
C LEU A 22 -23.57 4.60 -4.44
N PRO A 23 -22.64 5.13 -5.24
CA PRO A 23 -22.34 4.54 -6.54
C PRO A 23 -21.92 3.08 -6.29
N GLY A 24 -22.69 2.16 -6.87
CA GLY A 24 -22.51 0.71 -6.81
C GLY A 24 -21.28 0.21 -7.57
N HIS A 25 -20.12 0.78 -7.25
CA HIS A 25 -18.82 0.32 -7.69
C HIS A 25 -17.79 0.66 -6.61
N LEU A 26 -17.74 -0.15 -5.56
CA LEU A 26 -16.45 -0.39 -4.91
C LEU A 26 -15.62 -1.17 -5.95
N PRO A 27 -14.51 -0.63 -6.47
CA PRO A 27 -13.63 -1.43 -7.29
C PRO A 27 -12.96 -2.46 -6.40
N GLY A 28 -13.14 -3.72 -6.78
CA GLY A 28 -12.06 -4.69 -6.74
C GLY A 28 -11.55 -5.12 -5.37
N LEU A 29 -12.20 -6.14 -4.80
CA LEU A 29 -11.48 -7.23 -4.15
C LEU A 29 -10.82 -8.13 -5.22
N VAL A 30 -10.08 -7.51 -6.14
CA VAL A 30 -9.13 -8.21 -7.00
C VAL A 30 -7.80 -7.80 -6.42
N ALA A 31 -7.09 -8.74 -5.78
CA ALA A 31 -5.72 -8.48 -5.38
C ALA A 31 -4.98 -8.05 -6.65
N ASP A 32 -4.51 -6.80 -6.69
CA ASP A 32 -3.70 -6.31 -7.79
C ASP A 32 -2.56 -7.30 -8.00
N GLU A 33 -2.32 -7.72 -9.25
CA GLU A 33 -1.25 -8.69 -9.55
C GLU A 33 0.09 -8.20 -8.98
N ALA A 34 0.31 -6.88 -9.00
CA ALA A 34 1.42 -6.20 -8.35
C ALA A 34 1.47 -6.43 -6.82
N ALA A 35 0.33 -6.39 -6.13
CA ALA A 35 0.25 -6.64 -4.69
C ALA A 35 0.63 -8.08 -4.35
N VAL A 36 0.17 -9.05 -5.15
CA VAL A 36 0.52 -10.48 -4.98
C VAL A 36 2.02 -10.69 -5.19
N GLN A 37 2.62 -10.07 -6.22
CA GLN A 37 4.06 -10.16 -6.46
C GLN A 37 4.88 -9.55 -5.32
N VAL A 38 4.45 -8.39 -4.81
CA VAL A 38 5.09 -7.73 -3.65
C VAL A 38 5.04 -8.61 -2.41
N GLU A 39 3.87 -9.14 -2.06
CA GLU A 39 3.70 -10.02 -0.90
C GLU A 39 4.55 -11.29 -1.01
N ALA A 40 4.61 -11.90 -2.21
CA ALA A 40 5.44 -13.07 -2.46
C ALA A 40 6.93 -12.76 -2.26
N ALA A 41 7.41 -11.63 -2.80
CA ALA A 41 8.79 -11.20 -2.64
C ALA A 41 9.13 -10.91 -1.17
N GLU A 42 8.29 -10.16 -0.46
CA GLU A 42 8.49 -9.87 0.96
C GLU A 42 8.49 -11.13 1.82
N SER A 43 7.61 -12.10 1.53
CA SER A 43 7.56 -13.37 2.27
C SER A 43 8.86 -14.15 2.14
N GLU A 44 9.46 -14.20 0.94
CA GLU A 44 10.76 -14.84 0.73
C GLU A 44 11.89 -14.06 1.40
N LEU A 45 11.91 -12.72 1.30
CA LEU A 45 12.94 -11.90 1.95
C LEU A 45 12.91 -12.06 3.47
N ARG A 46 11.72 -12.13 4.09
CA ARG A 46 11.55 -12.42 5.51
C ARG A 46 12.12 -13.79 5.89
N ARG A 47 11.99 -14.82 5.03
CA ARG A 47 12.61 -16.14 5.25
C ARG A 47 14.15 -16.09 5.26
N LEU A 48 14.74 -15.09 4.60
CA LEU A 48 16.19 -14.85 4.61
C LEU A 48 16.65 -14.02 5.82
N GLY A 49 15.74 -13.65 6.73
CA GLY A 49 16.04 -12.81 7.90
C GLY A 49 15.92 -11.31 7.66
N LEU A 50 15.44 -10.89 6.49
CA LEU A 50 15.29 -9.48 6.10
C LEU A 50 13.88 -8.97 6.43
N GLU A 51 13.54 -8.96 7.71
CA GLU A 51 12.17 -8.70 8.19
C GLU A 51 11.71 -7.25 8.02
N GLU A 52 12.67 -6.32 8.04
CA GLU A 52 12.43 -4.88 7.97
C GLU A 52 12.41 -4.36 6.52
N ILE A 53 12.67 -5.21 5.52
CA ILE A 53 12.64 -4.81 4.11
C ILE A 53 11.20 -4.62 3.63
N ARG A 54 10.99 -3.58 2.81
CA ARG A 54 9.76 -3.35 2.05
C ARG A 54 10.04 -3.43 0.55
N VAL A 55 9.13 -4.04 -0.20
CA VAL A 55 9.24 -4.15 -1.66
C VAL A 55 8.27 -3.16 -2.31
N ARG A 56 8.79 -2.23 -3.11
CA ARG A 56 8.00 -1.37 -3.99
C ARG A 56 8.02 -1.93 -5.41
N HIS A 57 6.84 -2.11 -5.98
CA HIS A 57 6.68 -2.50 -7.38
C HIS A 57 6.75 -1.29 -8.31
N HIS A 58 7.64 -1.34 -9.30
CA HIS A 58 7.78 -0.34 -10.37
C HIS A 58 7.83 -1.03 -11.74
N GLY A 59 6.68 -1.55 -12.19
CA GLY A 59 6.61 -2.41 -13.36
C GLY A 59 7.46 -3.67 -13.15
N ASP A 60 8.40 -3.93 -14.06
CA ASP A 60 9.28 -5.10 -13.98
C ASP A 60 10.38 -5.00 -12.89
N LEU A 61 10.52 -3.85 -12.22
CA LEU A 61 11.54 -3.56 -11.21
C LEU A 61 10.97 -3.66 -9.80
N ALA A 62 11.61 -4.47 -8.96
CA ALA A 62 11.44 -4.43 -7.51
C ALA A 62 12.47 -3.48 -6.89
N ARG A 63 11.99 -2.48 -6.13
CA ARG A 63 12.82 -1.60 -5.32
C ARG A 63 12.70 -2.00 -3.86
N LEU A 64 13.83 -2.43 -3.28
CA LEU A 64 13.94 -2.86 -1.89
C LEU A 64 14.29 -1.67 -1.02
N GLU A 65 13.38 -1.29 -0.13
CA GLU A 65 13.66 -0.35 0.95
C GLU A 65 14.19 -1.17 2.13
N ALA A 66 15.49 -1.07 2.42
CA ALA A 66 16.15 -1.83 3.47
C ALA A 66 16.76 -0.89 4.51
N PRO A 67 16.80 -1.27 5.80
CA PRO A 67 17.46 -0.47 6.81
C PRO A 67 18.98 -0.42 6.54
N HIS A 68 19.63 0.65 7.01
CA HIS A 68 21.06 0.89 6.76
C HIS A 68 21.97 -0.29 7.15
N HIS A 69 21.62 -0.99 8.25
CA HIS A 69 22.39 -2.13 8.74
C HIS A 69 22.32 -3.36 7.81
N ASP A 70 21.26 -3.47 6.98
CA ASP A 70 21.08 -4.56 6.03
C ASP A 70 21.63 -4.25 4.63
N LEU A 71 21.80 -2.97 4.27
CA LEU A 71 22.23 -2.55 2.92
C LEU A 71 23.51 -3.27 2.45
N ALA A 72 24.52 -3.33 3.32
CA ALA A 72 25.79 -3.99 2.99
C ALA A 72 25.64 -5.51 2.84
N SER A 73 24.86 -6.13 3.74
CA SER A 73 24.61 -7.58 3.74
C SER A 73 23.84 -8.02 2.50
N VAL A 74 22.78 -7.28 2.13
CA VAL A 74 21.94 -7.55 0.95
C VAL A 74 22.74 -7.48 -0.35
N ALA A 75 23.76 -6.61 -0.41
CA ALA A 75 24.63 -6.46 -1.58
C ALA A 75 25.79 -7.47 -1.63
N ALA A 76 26.05 -8.20 -0.55
CA ALA A 76 27.16 -9.15 -0.44
C ALA A 76 26.72 -10.60 -0.68
N GLU A 77 27.62 -11.42 -1.21
CA GLU A 77 27.39 -12.87 -1.32
C GLU A 77 27.53 -13.56 0.05
N PRO A 78 26.78 -14.65 0.30
CA PRO A 78 25.84 -15.33 -0.61
C PRO A 78 24.43 -14.73 -0.61
N LEU A 79 24.14 -13.81 0.32
CA LEU A 79 22.79 -13.28 0.55
C LEU A 79 22.22 -12.56 -0.68
N ARG A 80 23.06 -11.80 -1.39
CA ARG A 80 22.71 -11.18 -2.66
C ARG A 80 22.11 -12.17 -3.66
N GLY A 81 22.73 -13.34 -3.82
CA GLY A 81 22.24 -14.38 -4.73
C GLY A 81 20.90 -14.98 -4.29
N GLU A 82 20.64 -15.05 -2.99
CA GLU A 82 19.35 -15.50 -2.42
C GLU A 82 18.26 -14.45 -2.61
N VAL A 83 18.56 -13.17 -2.33
CA VAL A 83 17.67 -12.04 -2.57
C VAL A 83 17.26 -11.95 -4.04
N LEU A 84 18.23 -12.06 -4.97
CA LEU A 84 17.94 -12.05 -6.39
C LEU A 84 17.04 -13.22 -6.81
N ARG A 85 17.24 -14.42 -6.23
CA ARG A 85 16.40 -15.59 -6.53
C ARG A 85 14.98 -15.40 -5.99
N ALA A 86 14.84 -14.98 -4.74
CA ALA A 86 13.57 -14.70 -4.08
C ALA A 86 12.71 -13.70 -4.87
N VAL A 87 13.30 -12.56 -5.23
CA VAL A 87 12.58 -11.49 -5.92
C VAL A 87 12.24 -11.89 -7.37
N ARG A 88 13.12 -12.64 -8.05
CA ARG A 88 12.82 -13.17 -9.40
C ARG A 88 11.75 -14.24 -9.39
N SER A 89 11.71 -15.10 -8.37
CA SER A 89 10.63 -16.10 -8.23
C SER A 89 9.26 -15.46 -8.00
N ALA A 90 9.24 -14.23 -7.47
CA ALA A 90 8.02 -13.45 -7.31
C ALA A 90 7.54 -12.75 -8.60
N GLY A 91 8.30 -12.82 -9.70
CA GLY A 91 7.90 -12.29 -11.01
C GLY A 91 8.66 -11.05 -11.49
N PHE A 92 9.55 -10.48 -10.66
CA PHE A 92 10.33 -9.30 -11.05
C PHE A 92 11.52 -9.65 -11.94
N ARG A 93 11.81 -8.78 -12.91
CA ARG A 93 12.96 -8.94 -13.82
C ARG A 93 14.23 -8.37 -13.21
N SER A 94 14.11 -7.26 -12.51
CA SER A 94 15.22 -6.51 -11.93
C SER A 94 14.96 -6.19 -10.46
N VAL A 95 16.06 -6.02 -9.72
CA VAL A 95 16.05 -5.70 -8.30
C VAL A 95 16.99 -4.52 -8.08
N ALA A 96 16.51 -3.49 -7.39
CA ALA A 96 17.30 -2.36 -6.93
C ALA A 96 17.15 -2.22 -5.42
N VAL A 97 18.20 -1.76 -4.76
CA VAL A 97 18.16 -1.39 -3.34
C VAL A 97 18.08 0.13 -3.26
N ASP A 98 17.15 0.64 -2.47
CA ASP A 98 17.05 2.06 -2.19
C ASP A 98 18.09 2.48 -1.15
N LEU A 99 18.99 3.38 -1.55
CA LEU A 99 20.01 3.94 -0.68
C LEU A 99 19.50 5.10 0.18
N GLU A 100 18.31 5.65 -0.15
CA GLU A 100 17.63 6.70 0.64
C GLU A 100 16.61 6.11 1.63
N ALA A 101 16.51 4.78 1.72
CA ALA A 101 15.57 4.11 2.63
C ALA A 101 15.83 4.53 4.09
N VAL A 102 14.74 4.73 4.84
CA VAL A 102 14.71 5.41 6.15
C VAL A 102 15.70 4.76 7.14
N PRO A 103 16.46 5.56 7.92
CA PRO A 103 17.29 5.04 9.01
C PRO A 103 16.45 4.30 10.07
N ASP A 104 17.10 3.40 10.81
CA ASP A 104 16.46 2.64 11.90
C ASP A 104 15.80 3.61 12.90
N PRO A 105 14.50 3.49 13.23
CA PRO A 105 13.83 4.37 14.18
C PRO A 105 14.37 4.26 15.61
N ARG A 106 15.27 3.31 15.90
CA ARG A 106 16.04 3.23 17.16
C ARG A 106 17.27 4.14 17.19
N GLU A 107 17.55 4.86 16.10
CA GLU A 107 18.57 5.91 16.00
C GLU A 107 17.91 7.31 15.91
N VAL A 108 17.16 7.73 16.93
CA VAL A 108 16.74 9.13 17.17
C VAL A 108 16.77 9.51 18.64
#